data_AF-A0A832ZL85-F1
#
_entry.id   AF-A0A832ZL85-F1
#
_cell.length_a   1.000
_cell.length_b   1.000
_cell.length_c   1.000
_cell.angle_alpha   90.00
_cell.angle_beta   90.00
_cell.angle_gamma   90.00
#
_symmetry.space_group_name_H-M   'P 1'
#
loop_
_entity.id
_entity.type
_entity.pdbx_description
1 polymer ?
#
loop_
_entity_poly.entity_id
_entity_poly.type
_entity_poly.pdbx_seq_one_letter_code
_entity_poly.pdbx_strand_id
1 'polypeptide(L)'
;MMLNLPNFLRRNGLPEILLDNNEHKIMHISDTPDNIYPFILNLIEKVRPEYIIHTGDLVDNIKLERRPELKDRYESSLKKLLSILENSGAGIYIVPGNEDDIEILRRNIRISRIVSPGSVVEIEGVKLALGHDYRDVVKIDGLFHK
;
A
#
# COMPACT_ATOMS: atom_id res chain seq x y z
N MET A 1 -12.01 -19.61 -8.74
CA MET A 1 -11.50 -19.28 -7.38
C MET A 1 -12.58 -18.48 -6.66
N MET A 2 -12.93 -18.82 -5.41
CA MET A 2 -14.05 -18.16 -4.73
C MET A 2 -13.57 -16.84 -4.11
N LEU A 3 -14.04 -15.71 -4.66
CA LEU A 3 -13.64 -14.37 -4.24
C LEU A 3 -14.16 -14.06 -2.83
N ASN A 4 -13.25 -13.88 -1.87
CA ASN A 4 -13.56 -13.41 -0.51
C ASN A 4 -13.78 -11.89 -0.50
N LEU A 5 -14.89 -11.46 -1.10
CA LEU A 5 -15.31 -10.06 -1.10
C LEU A 5 -16.19 -9.78 0.12
N PRO A 6 -15.98 -8.67 0.84
CA PRO A 6 -16.92 -8.18 1.83
C PRO A 6 -18.32 -8.06 1.24
N ASN A 7 -19.34 -8.34 2.05
CA ASN A 7 -20.74 -8.37 1.62
C ASN A 7 -21.19 -7.07 0.91
N PHE A 8 -20.59 -5.91 1.24
CA PHE A 8 -20.93 -4.65 0.58
C PHE A 8 -20.47 -4.61 -0.90
N LEU A 9 -19.26 -5.11 -1.22
CA LEU A 9 -18.80 -5.21 -2.61
C LEU A 9 -19.55 -6.30 -3.39
N ARG A 10 -20.06 -7.33 -2.71
CA ARG A 10 -20.91 -8.34 -3.36
C ARG A 10 -22.30 -7.80 -3.67
N ARG A 11 -22.85 -6.93 -2.82
CA ARG A 11 -24.20 -6.35 -2.98
C ARG A 11 -24.26 -5.21 -3.97
N ASN A 12 -23.29 -4.29 -3.93
CA ASN A 12 -23.32 -3.06 -4.73
C ASN A 12 -22.28 -3.02 -5.86
N GLY A 13 -21.42 -4.03 -5.96
CA GLY A 13 -20.30 -4.02 -6.90
C GLY A 13 -19.24 -2.97 -6.56
N LEU A 14 -18.22 -2.87 -7.42
CA LEU A 14 -17.37 -1.68 -7.48
C LEU A 14 -18.04 -0.68 -8.43
N PRO A 15 -17.93 0.64 -8.19
CA PRO A 15 -18.38 1.66 -9.14
C PRO A 15 -17.82 1.40 -10.55
N GLU A 16 -18.64 1.54 -11.59
CA GLU A 16 -18.24 1.28 -12.99
C GLU A 16 -17.04 2.13 -13.41
N ILE A 17 -16.94 3.36 -12.90
CA ILE A 17 -15.79 4.25 -13.13
C ILE A 17 -14.44 3.64 -12.69
N LEU A 18 -14.43 2.68 -11.76
CA LEU A 18 -13.20 1.98 -11.36
C LEU A 18 -12.88 0.76 -12.24
N LEU A 19 -13.85 0.31 -13.04
CA LEU A 19 -13.77 -0.92 -13.84
C LEU A 19 -13.62 -0.64 -15.34
N ASP A 20 -14.27 0.40 -15.86
CA ASP A 20 -14.42 0.65 -17.29
C ASP A 20 -14.06 2.10 -17.66
N ASN A 21 -12.77 2.42 -17.54
CA ASN A 21 -12.19 3.61 -18.14
C ASN A 21 -10.71 3.37 -18.51
N ASN A 22 -10.19 4.23 -19.39
CA ASN A 22 -8.79 4.24 -19.82
C ASN A 22 -7.94 5.22 -18.99
N GLU A 23 -8.40 5.60 -17.79
CA GLU A 23 -7.65 6.50 -16.92
C GLU A 23 -6.63 5.73 -16.08
N HIS A 24 -5.49 6.36 -15.79
CA HIS A 24 -4.51 5.81 -14.86
C HIS A 24 -5.06 5.84 -13.44
N LYS A 25 -5.03 4.69 -12.78
CA LYS A 25 -5.56 4.46 -11.43
C LYS A 25 -4.41 4.31 -10.44
N ILE A 26 -4.49 5.10 -9.38
CA ILE A 26 -3.61 5.00 -8.22
C ILE A 26 -4.43 4.40 -7.07
N MET A 27 -3.97 3.27 -6.54
CA MET A 27 -4.52 2.67 -5.33
C MET A 27 -3.67 3.06 -4.13
N HIS A 28 -4.26 3.77 -3.18
CA HIS A 28 -3.63 4.09 -1.90
C HIS A 28 -4.12 3.13 -0.81
N ILE A 29 -3.19 2.59 -0.03
CA ILE A 29 -3.42 1.66 1.08
C ILE A 29 -2.63 2.17 2.28
N SER A 30 -3.20 2.04 3.49
CA SER A 30 -2.54 2.38 4.74
C SER A 30 -2.78 1.31 5.79
N ASP A 31 -1.91 1.25 6.81
CA ASP A 31 -2.08 0.52 8.08
C ASP A 31 -2.83 -0.81 7.94
N THR A 32 -2.10 -1.84 7.52
CA THR A 32 -2.69 -3.05 6.95
C THR A 32 -2.52 -4.26 7.86
N PRO A 33 -3.55 -4.66 8.62
CA PRO A 33 -3.51 -5.93 9.35
C PRO A 33 -3.61 -7.13 8.40
N ASP A 34 -2.98 -8.25 8.77
CA ASP A 34 -2.86 -9.43 7.88
C ASP A 34 -4.19 -10.07 7.45
N ASN A 35 -5.27 -9.86 8.21
CA ASN A 35 -6.59 -10.39 7.91
C ASN A 35 -7.27 -9.73 6.70
N ILE A 36 -6.82 -8.54 6.27
CA ILE A 36 -7.39 -7.83 5.11
C ILE A 36 -6.63 -8.07 3.80
N TYR A 37 -5.52 -8.80 3.81
CA TYR A 37 -4.75 -9.09 2.59
C TYR A 37 -5.57 -9.76 1.48
N PRO A 38 -6.46 -10.74 1.75
CA PRO A 38 -7.30 -11.32 0.69
C PRO A 38 -8.24 -10.29 0.04
N PHE A 39 -8.70 -9.32 0.81
CA PHE A 39 -9.52 -8.24 0.28
C PHE A 39 -8.72 -7.33 -0.66
N ILE A 40 -7.49 -6.97 -0.26
CA ILE A 40 -6.58 -6.17 -1.09
C ILE A 40 -6.28 -6.88 -2.40
N LEU A 41 -5.96 -8.18 -2.37
CA LEU A 41 -5.75 -8.98 -3.57
C LEU A 41 -6.96 -8.90 -4.51
N ASN A 42 -8.17 -9.15 -3.99
CA ASN A 42 -9.39 -9.09 -4.80
C ASN A 42 -9.64 -7.69 -5.39
N LEU A 43 -9.28 -6.63 -4.67
CA LEU A 43 -9.44 -5.26 -5.14
C LEU A 43 -8.45 -4.95 -6.26
N ILE A 44 -7.18 -5.35 -6.11
CA ILE A 44 -6.13 -5.23 -7.13
C ILE A 44 -6.54 -5.99 -8.40
N GLU A 45 -6.99 -7.24 -8.29
CA GLU A 45 -7.37 -8.05 -9.46
C GLU A 45 -8.53 -7.45 -10.26
N LYS A 46 -9.45 -6.76 -9.59
CA LYS A 46 -10.62 -6.13 -10.21
C LYS A 46 -10.33 -4.76 -10.78
N VAL A 47 -9.66 -3.91 -9.99
CA VAL A 47 -9.41 -2.50 -10.35
C VAL A 47 -8.23 -2.39 -11.31
N ARG A 48 -7.25 -3.29 -11.18
CA ARG A 48 -5.99 -3.31 -11.95
C ARG A 48 -5.33 -1.91 -11.99
N PRO A 49 -4.93 -1.36 -10.82
CA PRO A 49 -4.29 -0.06 -10.79
C PRO A 49 -2.92 -0.11 -11.46
N GLU A 50 -2.54 0.97 -12.15
CA GLU A 50 -1.20 1.16 -12.70
C GLU A 50 -0.18 1.46 -11.61
N TYR A 51 -0.63 2.05 -10.49
CA TYR A 51 0.21 2.40 -9.36
C TYR A 51 -0.42 2.02 -8.02
N ILE A 52 0.41 1.52 -7.11
CA ILE A 52 0.03 1.28 -5.72
C ILE A 52 0.95 2.08 -4.81
N ILE A 53 0.35 2.83 -3.90
CA ILE A 53 1.05 3.56 -2.84
C ILE A 53 0.60 2.97 -1.51
N HIS A 54 1.53 2.42 -0.75
CA HIS A 54 1.30 1.97 0.61
C HIS A 54 1.98 2.95 1.59
N THR A 55 1.24 3.43 2.59
CA THR A 55 1.77 4.32 3.63
C THR A 55 1.52 3.74 5.02
N GLY A 56 2.52 3.72 5.88
CA GLY A 56 2.35 3.23 7.24
C GLY A 56 2.38 1.71 7.37
N ASP A 57 2.01 1.22 8.54
CA ASP A 57 2.35 -0.13 9.02
C ASP A 57 1.89 -1.24 8.04
N LEU A 58 2.83 -1.94 7.42
CA LEU A 58 2.55 -3.02 6.44
C LEU A 58 1.94 -4.26 7.10
N VAL A 59 2.17 -4.44 8.40
CA VAL A 59 1.60 -5.53 9.20
C VAL A 59 1.08 -4.96 10.53
N ASP A 60 0.08 -4.09 10.45
CA ASP A 60 -0.42 -3.25 11.57
C ASP A 60 -0.82 -4.06 12.81
N ASN A 61 -1.30 -5.29 12.66
CA ASN A 61 -1.66 -6.15 13.79
C ASN A 61 -0.46 -6.69 14.60
N ILE A 62 0.77 -6.49 14.13
CA ILE A 62 2.00 -6.89 14.82
C ILE A 62 2.79 -5.63 15.19
N LYS A 63 2.68 -5.24 16.47
CA LYS A 63 3.38 -4.08 17.04
C LYS A 63 4.81 -4.45 17.46
N LEU A 64 5.74 -4.50 16.50
CA LEU A 64 7.12 -4.97 16.69
C LEU A 64 7.88 -4.16 17.74
N GLU A 65 7.63 -2.86 17.88
CA GLU A 65 8.28 -2.04 18.91
C GLU A 65 8.05 -2.60 20.32
N ARG A 66 6.85 -3.17 20.53
CA ARG A 66 6.42 -3.72 21.83
C ARG A 66 6.69 -5.21 21.96
N ARG A 67 6.86 -5.91 20.83
CA ARG A 67 6.94 -7.37 20.74
C ARG A 67 8.00 -7.81 19.72
N PRO A 68 9.29 -7.54 19.97
CA PRO A 68 10.37 -7.87 19.05
C PRO A 68 10.49 -9.38 18.79
N GLU A 69 9.99 -10.23 19.69
CA GLU A 69 9.92 -11.68 19.52
C GLU A 69 9.01 -12.12 18.37
N LEU A 70 8.13 -11.24 17.88
CA LEU A 70 7.23 -11.53 16.75
C LEU A 70 7.86 -11.26 15.38
N LYS A 71 9.18 -10.98 15.31
CA LYS A 71 9.91 -10.64 14.08
C LYS A 71 9.67 -11.64 12.94
N ASP A 72 9.72 -12.93 13.23
CA ASP A 72 9.49 -14.00 12.23
C ASP A 72 8.05 -14.02 11.72
N ARG A 73 7.09 -13.76 12.61
CA ARG A 73 5.67 -13.67 12.26
C ARG A 73 5.40 -12.44 11.40
N TYR A 74 5.98 -11.29 11.76
CA TYR A 74 5.93 -10.07 10.96
C TYR A 74 6.50 -10.32 9.57
N GLU A 75 7.71 -10.88 9.46
CA GLU A 75 8.31 -11.15 8.16
C GLU A 75 7.47 -12.10 7.31
N SER A 76 6.89 -13.12 7.93
CA SER A 76 6.00 -14.06 7.22
C SER A 76 4.74 -13.40 6.69
N SER A 77 4.15 -12.46 7.43
CA SER A 77 2.99 -11.68 6.98
C SER A 77 3.40 -10.63 5.94
N LEU A 78 4.51 -9.93 6.14
CA LEU A 78 5.05 -8.96 5.19
C LEU A 78 5.29 -9.60 3.82
N LYS A 79 5.94 -10.77 3.78
CA LYS A 79 6.17 -11.54 2.53
C LYS A 79 4.88 -11.81 1.76
N LYS A 80 3.77 -12.08 2.46
CA LYS A 80 2.46 -12.30 1.82
C LYS A 80 1.93 -11.01 1.20
N LEU A 81 1.99 -9.89 1.94
CA LEU A 81 1.55 -8.60 1.42
C LEU A 81 2.40 -8.17 0.23
N LEU A 82 3.74 -8.21 0.35
CA LEU A 82 4.65 -7.90 -0.75
C LEU A 82 4.38 -8.77 -1.97
N SER A 83 4.12 -10.07 -1.80
CA SER A 83 3.75 -10.93 -2.92
C SER A 83 2.43 -10.51 -3.60
N ILE A 84 1.46 -9.97 -2.86
CA ILE A 84 0.20 -9.46 -3.44
C ILE A 84 0.47 -8.17 -4.21
N LEU A 85 1.20 -7.23 -3.61
CA LEU A 85 1.51 -5.94 -4.22
C LEU A 85 2.40 -6.12 -5.45
N GLU A 86 3.52 -6.83 -5.33
CA GLU A 86 4.54 -6.98 -6.38
C GLU A 86 4.09 -7.82 -7.57
N ASN A 87 3.12 -8.71 -7.39
CA ASN A 87 2.55 -9.48 -8.50
C ASN A 87 1.37 -8.77 -9.19
N SER A 88 0.99 -7.56 -8.77
CA SER A 88 -0.12 -6.80 -9.36
C SER A 88 0.16 -6.30 -10.78
N GLY A 89 1.43 -6.16 -11.15
CA GLY A 89 1.87 -5.46 -12.36
C GLY A 89 1.92 -3.94 -12.23
N ALA A 90 1.56 -3.37 -11.08
CA ALA A 90 1.60 -1.93 -10.81
C ALA A 90 3.02 -1.43 -10.45
N GLY A 91 3.26 -0.14 -10.63
CA GLY A 91 4.38 0.56 -9.98
C GLY A 91 4.10 0.75 -8.49
N ILE A 92 4.99 0.28 -7.61
CA ILE A 92 4.73 0.22 -6.17
C ILE A 92 5.65 1.16 -5.40
N TYR A 93 5.05 2.00 -4.56
CA TYR A 93 5.73 2.87 -3.61
C TYR A 93 5.31 2.51 -2.20
N ILE A 94 6.27 2.32 -1.30
CA ILE A 94 6.04 1.95 0.10
C ILE A 94 6.69 3.00 0.98
N VAL A 95 5.90 3.66 1.83
CA VAL A 95 6.37 4.55 2.89
C VAL A 95 6.23 3.80 4.22
N PRO A 96 7.33 3.32 4.83
CA PRO A 96 7.27 2.54 6.07
C PRO A 96 6.63 3.33 7.23
N GLY A 97 5.84 2.63 8.05
CA GLY A 97 5.32 3.13 9.31
C GLY A 97 6.32 3.00 10.46
N ASN A 98 5.88 3.37 11.67
CA ASN A 98 6.72 3.25 12.86
C ASN A 98 6.88 1.80 13.34
N GLU A 99 5.90 0.92 13.08
CA GLU A 99 5.97 -0.48 13.48
C GLU A 99 6.69 -1.37 12.45
N ASP A 100 7.11 -0.79 11.31
CA ASP A 100 7.81 -1.52 10.26
C ASP A 100 9.31 -1.64 10.53
N ASP A 101 9.84 -2.85 10.40
CA ASP A 101 11.28 -3.08 10.42
C ASP A 101 11.84 -2.88 9.00
N ILE A 102 12.50 -1.74 8.80
CA ILE A 102 13.09 -1.34 7.51
C ILE A 102 14.10 -2.37 6.98
N GLU A 103 14.85 -3.06 7.84
CA GLU A 103 15.82 -4.07 7.40
C GLU A 103 15.10 -5.32 6.87
N ILE A 104 14.04 -5.77 7.55
CA ILE A 104 13.18 -6.86 7.06
C ILE A 104 12.52 -6.45 5.74
N LEU A 105 12.05 -5.21 5.63
CA LEU A 105 11.42 -4.71 4.43
C LEU A 105 12.39 -4.73 3.23
N ARG A 106 13.59 -4.13 3.40
CA ARG A 106 14.62 -4.06 2.37
C ARG A 106 15.06 -5.42 1.85
N ARG A 107 15.18 -6.43 2.73
CA ARG A 107 15.61 -7.78 2.31
C ARG A 107 14.53 -8.57 1.56
N ASN A 108 13.26 -8.18 1.68
CA ASN A 108 12.13 -8.93 1.12
C ASN A 108 11.50 -8.29 -0.11
N ILE A 109 11.70 -6.98 -0.30
CA ILE A 109 11.28 -6.28 -1.52
C ILE A 109 12.05 -6.81 -2.73
N ARG A 110 11.35 -6.97 -3.85
CA ARG A 110 11.94 -7.35 -5.13
C ARG A 110 11.88 -6.24 -6.15
N ILE A 111 10.76 -5.52 -6.21
CA ILE A 111 10.52 -4.48 -7.22
C ILE A 111 9.94 -3.18 -6.64
N SER A 112 9.36 -3.23 -5.44
CA SER A 112 8.78 -2.07 -4.78
C SER A 112 9.82 -1.01 -4.46
N ARG A 113 9.44 0.27 -4.52
CA ARG A 113 10.29 1.39 -4.13
C ARG A 113 10.00 1.78 -2.68
N ILE A 114 10.98 1.64 -1.80
CA ILE A 114 10.89 2.23 -0.46
C ILE A 114 11.11 3.73 -0.60
N VAL A 115 10.15 4.51 -0.09
CA VAL A 115 10.14 5.96 -0.11
C VAL A 115 10.22 6.45 1.33
N SER A 116 11.06 7.45 1.59
CA SER A 116 11.15 8.05 2.92
C SER A 116 9.90 8.90 3.19
N PRO A 117 9.33 8.89 4.40
CA PRO A 117 8.24 9.79 4.76
C PRO A 117 8.58 11.26 4.45
N GLY A 118 7.63 12.00 3.86
CA GLY A 118 7.80 13.38 3.41
C GLY A 118 8.44 13.53 2.03
N SER A 119 8.68 12.44 1.30
CA SER A 119 9.18 12.53 -0.07
C SER A 119 8.07 12.90 -1.06
N VAL A 120 8.45 13.55 -2.15
CA VAL A 120 7.57 13.82 -3.30
C VAL A 120 7.91 12.84 -4.41
N VAL A 121 6.92 12.11 -4.90
CA VAL A 121 7.03 11.26 -6.10
C VAL A 121 6.25 11.90 -7.25
N GLU A 122 6.69 11.67 -8.48
CA GLU A 122 5.97 12.08 -9.68
C GLU A 122 5.42 10.84 -10.39
N ILE A 123 4.11 10.79 -10.57
CA ILE A 123 3.36 9.70 -11.21
C ILE A 123 2.47 10.32 -12.27
N GLU A 124 2.64 9.95 -13.54
CA GLU A 124 1.85 10.48 -14.67
C GLU A 124 1.80 12.03 -14.71
N GLY A 125 2.92 12.69 -14.41
CA GLY A 125 3.02 14.16 -14.35
C GLY A 125 2.37 14.80 -13.12
N VAL A 126 1.78 14.02 -12.21
CA VAL A 126 1.23 14.47 -10.94
C VAL A 126 2.25 14.28 -9.83
N LYS A 127 2.52 15.34 -9.08
CA LYS A 127 3.42 15.30 -7.92
C LYS A 127 2.63 14.98 -6.66
N LEU A 128 3.02 13.90 -5.99
CA LEU A 128 2.38 13.39 -4.78
C LEU A 128 3.37 13.43 -3.62
N ALA A 129 3.02 14.17 -2.58
CA ALA A 129 3.73 14.12 -1.30
C ALA A 129 3.27 12.89 -0.52
N LEU A 130 4.19 12.02 -0.14
CA LEU A 130 3.89 10.76 0.55
C LEU A 130 4.41 10.81 1.99
N GLY A 131 3.55 10.44 2.94
CA GLY A 131 3.87 10.41 4.37
C GLY A 131 3.08 9.34 5.08
N HIS A 132 3.58 8.92 6.24
CA HIS A 132 2.85 8.02 7.14
C HIS A 132 1.94 8.83 8.07
N ASP A 133 2.41 9.97 8.58
CA ASP A 133 1.63 10.95 9.35
C ASP A 133 1.46 12.24 8.55
N TYR A 134 0.34 12.97 8.75
CA TYR A 134 0.10 14.25 8.06
C TYR A 134 1.24 15.26 8.27
N ARG A 135 1.95 15.18 9.41
CA ARG A 135 3.11 16.02 9.74
C ARG A 135 4.28 15.81 8.79
N ASP A 136 4.38 14.64 8.16
CA ASP A 136 5.42 14.35 7.18
C ASP A 136 5.25 15.20 5.91
N VAL A 137 4.01 15.61 5.60
CA VAL A 137 3.67 16.31 4.36
C VAL A 137 3.19 17.74 4.55
N VAL A 138 2.77 18.14 5.77
CA VAL A 138 2.21 19.48 6.04
C VAL A 138 3.18 20.63 5.76
N LYS A 139 4.49 20.37 5.81
CA LYS A 139 5.53 21.38 5.55
C LYS A 139 6.01 21.39 4.10
N ILE A 140 5.44 20.54 3.26
CA ILE A 140 5.71 20.52 1.81
C ILE A 140 4.79 21.58 1.19
N ASP A 141 5.01 22.82 1.60
CA ASP A 141 4.41 24.00 0.98
C ASP A 141 5.02 24.17 -0.42
N GLY A 142 4.19 24.11 -1.46
CA GLY A 142 4.62 24.42 -2.84
C GLY A 142 4.10 23.53 -3.96
N LEU A 143 3.30 22.49 -3.68
CA LEU A 143 2.77 21.59 -4.72
C LEU A 143 1.36 21.96 -5.24
N PHE A 144 0.70 22.97 -4.67
CA PHE A 144 -0.64 23.39 -5.08
C PHE A 144 -0.72 24.72 -5.86
N HIS A 145 0.40 25.30 -6.28
CA HIS A 145 0.39 26.50 -7.12
C HIS A 145 1.37 26.39 -8.29
N LYS A 146 0.85 25.97 -9.44
CA LYS A 146 0.99 26.66 -10.74
C LYS A 146 0.02 26.07 -11.76
#